data_AF-A0A938KVB1-F1
#
_entry.id   AF-A0A938KVB1-F1
#
_cell.length_a   1.000
_cell.length_b   1.000
_cell.length_c   1.000
_cell.angle_alpha   90.00
_cell.angle_beta   90.00
_cell.angle_gamma   90.00
#
_symmetry.space_group_name_H-M   'P 1'
#
loop_
_entity.id
_entity.type
_entity.pdbx_description
1 polymer ?
#
loop_
_entity_poly.entity_id
_entity_poly.type
_entity_poly.pdbx_seq_one_letter_code
_entity_poly.pdbx_strand_id
1 'polypeptide(L)'
;MPKPVREKERYVFHGKMTSLETTANLMPFKSLRFRGRLFLALCLLGSWLTGSGKASEGNSPSESANSPSESSNSLSWFPMDPQLRQTCLSWQSGPSNPGFIPSNLQVRVLLKDRVPVDSLEIAWDASNTPSTERARSTVKLLLAKAALLQPLWLERFTALGGDLGQGHLTSIQPYWISSLFVLEASPAYILALLERYASEIEWIEMDHDKAHAADPVLQAPASPPGTESVGGTEIGLRTVQAPQMWRRGYKGRGRLGMNIDTGVWGTHPALSNRWRGNFVPASQAWFGSGSVPTDCGGTTSHGSHVMGTMVGLDPVNQDTIGLAIQSQ
;
A
#
# COMPACT_ATOMS: atom_id res chain seq x y z
N MET A 1 -30.48 -11.23 55.85
CA MET A 1 -30.16 -10.01 55.07
C MET A 1 -29.78 -10.41 53.64
N PRO A 2 -30.54 -10.03 52.62
CA PRO A 2 -30.15 -10.21 51.22
C PRO A 2 -29.20 -9.09 50.77
N LYS A 3 -28.32 -9.36 49.80
CA LYS A 3 -27.56 -8.33 49.05
C LYS A 3 -28.25 -8.07 47.70
N PRO A 4 -28.17 -6.84 47.16
CA PRO A 4 -29.13 -6.37 46.16
C PRO A 4 -28.87 -6.92 44.75
N VAL A 5 -29.96 -7.32 44.09
CA VAL A 5 -30.04 -7.44 42.63
C VAL A 5 -29.97 -6.03 42.05
N ARG A 6 -29.11 -5.80 41.03
CA ARG A 6 -29.24 -4.61 40.18
C ARG A 6 -30.11 -4.98 38.99
N GLU A 7 -31.29 -4.39 38.94
CA GLU A 7 -32.06 -4.33 37.70
C GLU A 7 -31.24 -3.61 36.62
N LYS A 8 -31.35 -4.11 35.39
CA LYS A 8 -31.20 -3.27 34.20
C LYS A 8 -32.50 -3.39 33.43
N GLU A 9 -33.15 -2.25 33.26
CA GLU A 9 -34.43 -2.15 32.57
C GLU A 9 -34.32 -2.68 31.14
N ARG A 10 -35.31 -3.47 30.75
CA ARG A 10 -35.42 -4.02 29.40
C ARG A 10 -36.34 -3.11 28.60
N TYR A 11 -35.95 -2.75 27.39
CA TYR A 11 -36.87 -2.19 26.40
C TYR A 11 -36.89 -3.07 25.15
N VAL A 12 -38.06 -3.64 24.91
CA VAL A 12 -38.48 -4.38 23.72
C VAL A 12 -39.10 -3.35 22.76
N PHE A 13 -39.04 -3.53 21.43
CA PHE A 13 -40.23 -3.42 20.56
C PHE A 13 -40.00 -3.93 19.12
N HIS A 14 -41.11 -4.21 18.43
CA HIS A 14 -41.19 -4.93 17.17
C HIS A 14 -41.11 -4.01 15.95
N GLY A 15 -40.69 -4.57 14.81
CA GLY A 15 -40.90 -3.99 13.47
C GLY A 15 -40.97 -5.08 12.41
N LYS A 16 -42.17 -5.40 11.92
CA LYS A 16 -42.34 -6.29 10.75
C LYS A 16 -41.84 -5.59 9.49
N MET A 17 -41.13 -6.32 8.63
CA MET A 17 -41.19 -6.06 7.18
C MET A 17 -41.34 -7.35 6.39
N THR A 18 -42.04 -7.23 5.27
CA THR A 18 -42.75 -8.32 4.59
C THR A 18 -41.88 -9.07 3.58
N SER A 19 -42.22 -10.33 3.38
CA SER A 19 -41.69 -11.19 2.31
C SER A 19 -41.88 -10.58 0.92
N LEU A 20 -40.85 -10.68 0.08
CA LEU A 20 -41.02 -10.82 -1.36
C LEU A 20 -40.11 -11.96 -1.85
N GLU A 21 -40.64 -12.73 -2.78
CA GLU A 21 -40.18 -14.07 -3.14
C GLU A 21 -39.46 -14.11 -4.49
N THR A 22 -38.54 -15.07 -4.62
CA THR A 22 -38.29 -15.86 -5.83
C THR A 22 -37.89 -15.15 -7.14
N THR A 23 -36.62 -15.32 -7.53
CA THR A 23 -36.27 -16.22 -8.67
C THR A 23 -34.76 -16.40 -8.76
N ALA A 24 -34.31 -17.65 -8.96
CA ALA A 24 -32.92 -17.97 -9.25
C ALA A 24 -32.72 -18.14 -10.75
N ASN A 25 -31.63 -17.59 -11.29
CA ASN A 25 -31.10 -17.98 -12.59
C ASN A 25 -29.57 -18.02 -12.54
N LEU A 26 -29.01 -19.20 -12.76
CA LEU A 26 -27.57 -19.44 -12.80
C LEU A 26 -27.05 -19.19 -14.23
N MET A 27 -26.11 -18.26 -14.38
CA MET A 27 -25.22 -18.21 -15.54
C MET A 27 -23.75 -18.24 -15.08
N PRO A 28 -22.85 -18.88 -15.84
CA PRO A 28 -21.46 -19.07 -15.43
C PRO A 28 -20.64 -17.78 -15.55
N PHE A 29 -19.87 -17.47 -14.51
CA PHE A 29 -18.87 -16.39 -14.53
C PHE A 29 -17.80 -16.66 -15.60
N LYS A 30 -17.85 -15.92 -16.71
CA LYS A 30 -16.69 -15.74 -17.60
C LYS A 30 -15.79 -14.67 -17.01
N SER A 31 -14.51 -14.98 -16.85
CA SER A 31 -13.52 -14.07 -16.26
C SER A 31 -13.30 -12.83 -17.14
N LEU A 32 -13.73 -11.66 -16.65
CA LEU A 32 -13.45 -10.39 -17.31
C LEU A 32 -12.02 -9.92 -16.95
N ARG A 33 -11.04 -10.28 -17.77
CA ARG A 33 -9.63 -9.85 -17.60
C ARG A 33 -9.46 -8.40 -18.07
N PHE A 34 -9.35 -7.45 -17.14
CA PHE A 34 -8.90 -6.09 -17.46
C PHE A 34 -7.38 -6.11 -17.75
N ARG A 35 -6.99 -5.86 -19.01
CA ARG A 35 -5.58 -5.66 -19.38
C ARG A 35 -5.27 -4.16 -19.30
N GLY A 36 -4.43 -3.77 -18.35
CA GLY A 36 -3.90 -2.41 -18.28
C GLY A 36 -2.80 -2.14 -19.30
N ARG A 37 -2.66 -0.84 -19.66
CA ARG A 37 -1.67 -0.17 -20.54
C ARG A 37 -2.12 0.17 -21.96
N LEU A 38 -2.64 1.39 -22.11
CA LEU A 38 -2.22 2.30 -23.19
C LEU A 38 -2.37 3.76 -22.69
N PHE A 39 -1.36 4.60 -22.91
CA PHE A 39 -1.35 6.00 -22.48
C PHE A 39 -1.31 6.91 -23.72
N LEU A 40 -2.15 7.95 -23.71
CA LEU A 40 -2.14 9.18 -24.52
C LEU A 40 -1.86 9.12 -26.05
N ALA A 41 -2.87 9.54 -26.83
CA ALA A 41 -2.93 10.88 -27.47
C ALA A 41 -3.46 10.84 -28.91
N LEU A 42 -4.60 11.50 -29.18
CA LEU A 42 -4.76 12.58 -30.17
C LEU A 42 -6.19 13.11 -30.12
N CYS A 43 -6.36 14.36 -29.67
CA CYS A 43 -7.56 15.16 -29.94
C CYS A 43 -7.14 16.35 -30.77
N LEU A 44 -7.53 16.39 -32.05
CA LEU A 44 -7.73 17.62 -32.85
C LEU A 44 -8.18 17.24 -34.27
N LEU A 45 -9.45 17.55 -34.59
CA LEU A 45 -9.94 18.18 -35.84
C LEU A 45 -11.42 17.85 -36.05
N GLY A 46 -12.25 18.88 -36.27
CA GLY A 46 -13.69 18.70 -36.53
C GLY A 46 -14.56 19.88 -36.09
N SER A 47 -14.30 21.09 -36.58
CA SER A 47 -15.30 22.17 -36.50
C SER A 47 -16.51 21.85 -37.39
N TRP A 48 -17.70 22.36 -37.07
CA TRP A 48 -18.57 23.17 -37.97
C TRP A 48 -19.87 23.63 -37.26
N LEU A 49 -20.34 24.85 -37.60
CA LEU A 49 -21.66 25.47 -37.24
C LEU A 49 -21.85 25.81 -35.74
N THR A 50 -22.23 27.02 -35.28
CA THR A 50 -22.64 28.33 -35.86
C THR A 50 -22.13 29.48 -34.95
N GLY A 51 -22.08 30.78 -35.31
CA GLY A 51 -22.40 31.48 -36.56
C GLY A 51 -22.93 32.92 -36.32
N SER A 52 -22.32 33.94 -36.95
CA SER A 52 -22.65 35.40 -36.94
C SER A 52 -22.53 36.18 -35.60
N GLY A 53 -21.93 37.38 -35.53
CA GLY A 53 -21.19 38.12 -36.58
C GLY A 53 -20.84 39.59 -36.20
N LYS A 54 -20.34 40.33 -37.21
CA LYS A 54 -20.05 41.78 -37.29
C LYS A 54 -18.89 42.36 -36.43
N ALA A 55 -18.23 43.35 -37.03
CA ALA A 55 -16.96 43.96 -36.61
C ALA A 55 -17.14 45.38 -36.03
N SER A 56 -16.11 45.85 -35.32
CA SER A 56 -15.68 47.25 -35.34
C SER A 56 -14.21 47.38 -34.92
N GLU A 57 -13.53 48.43 -35.41
CA GLU A 57 -12.10 48.72 -35.22
C GLU A 57 -11.80 49.29 -33.81
N GLY A 58 -10.52 49.32 -33.40
CA GLY A 58 -10.08 50.20 -32.30
C GLY A 58 -8.77 49.85 -31.59
N ASN A 59 -7.73 50.64 -31.86
CA ASN A 59 -6.51 50.91 -31.07
C ASN A 59 -5.57 49.77 -30.60
N SER A 60 -4.31 49.91 -31.03
CA SER A 60 -3.13 49.47 -30.28
C SER A 60 -2.95 50.27 -28.98
N PRO A 61 -2.19 49.73 -28.02
CA PRO A 61 -0.89 50.38 -27.79
C PRO A 61 0.28 49.38 -27.70
N SER A 62 1.49 49.94 -27.76
CA SER A 62 2.77 49.24 -27.72
C SER A 62 3.02 48.49 -26.41
N GLU A 63 3.41 47.22 -26.50
CA GLU A 63 4.19 46.57 -25.44
C GLU A 63 5.60 46.27 -25.93
N SER A 64 6.56 46.49 -25.02
CA SER A 64 7.98 46.39 -25.29
C SER A 64 8.43 44.94 -25.39
N ALA A 65 9.29 44.65 -26.37
CA ALA A 65 9.93 43.35 -26.48
C ALA A 65 10.87 43.11 -25.30
N ASN A 66 10.42 42.32 -24.32
CA ASN A 66 11.26 41.65 -23.34
C ASN A 66 10.95 40.16 -23.39
N SER A 67 11.48 39.50 -24.43
CA SER A 67 11.52 38.04 -24.50
C SER A 67 12.50 37.55 -23.42
N PRO A 68 12.05 36.77 -22.40
CA PRO A 68 12.99 36.02 -21.60
C PRO A 68 13.62 34.99 -22.53
N SER A 69 14.96 34.96 -22.56
CA SER A 69 15.67 33.92 -23.31
C SER A 69 15.37 32.57 -22.66
N GLU A 70 14.52 31.75 -23.29
CA GLU A 70 14.34 30.34 -22.96
C GLU A 70 15.65 29.60 -23.24
N SER A 71 16.55 29.63 -22.26
CA SER A 71 17.77 28.84 -22.28
C SER A 71 17.40 27.37 -22.14
N SER A 72 17.42 26.70 -23.30
CA SER A 72 17.35 25.26 -23.50
C SER A 72 17.84 24.43 -22.31
N ASN A 73 16.91 23.95 -21.47
CA ASN A 73 17.20 22.87 -20.53
C ASN A 73 15.97 21.98 -20.26
N SER A 74 15.27 21.61 -21.34
CA SER A 74 14.26 20.55 -21.37
C SER A 74 14.90 19.15 -21.36
N LEU A 75 15.99 18.96 -20.61
CA LEU A 75 16.39 17.63 -20.16
C LEU A 75 15.23 17.09 -19.32
N SER A 76 14.57 16.03 -19.80
CA SER A 76 13.59 15.31 -19.01
C SER A 76 14.31 14.78 -17.77
N TRP A 77 13.95 15.27 -16.59
CA TRP A 77 14.53 14.86 -15.29
C TRP A 77 14.16 13.42 -14.89
N PHE A 78 13.81 12.58 -15.86
CA PHE A 78 13.78 11.13 -15.70
C PHE A 78 15.20 10.64 -15.37
N PRO A 79 15.42 9.85 -14.31
CA PRO A 79 14.43 9.04 -13.60
C PRO A 79 13.96 9.59 -12.23
N MET A 80 13.67 10.88 -12.06
CA MET A 80 13.37 11.50 -10.74
C MET A 80 11.93 11.99 -10.57
N ASP A 81 11.37 11.79 -9.36
CA ASP A 81 10.11 12.37 -8.92
C ASP A 81 10.12 13.92 -8.91
N PRO A 82 9.05 14.60 -9.40
CA PRO A 82 8.97 16.05 -9.40
C PRO A 82 9.06 16.74 -8.03
N GLN A 83 8.56 16.12 -6.96
CA GLN A 83 8.62 16.71 -5.62
C GLN A 83 10.05 16.60 -5.04
N LEU A 84 10.70 15.44 -5.21
CA LEU A 84 12.12 15.26 -4.89
C LEU A 84 13.01 16.25 -5.67
N ARG A 85 12.75 16.41 -6.97
CA ARG A 85 13.43 17.41 -7.82
C ARG A 85 13.30 18.82 -7.24
N GLN A 86 12.09 19.24 -6.87
CA GLN A 86 11.86 20.57 -6.33
C GLN A 86 12.63 20.79 -5.01
N THR A 87 12.68 19.78 -4.13
CA THR A 87 13.49 19.80 -2.91
C THR A 87 14.99 19.92 -3.20
N CYS A 88 15.50 19.21 -4.22
CA CYS A 88 16.92 19.28 -4.58
C CYS A 88 17.31 20.64 -5.19
N LEU A 89 16.44 21.23 -6.02
CA LEU A 89 16.69 22.55 -6.62
C LEU A 89 16.62 23.69 -5.59
N SER A 90 15.70 23.62 -4.62
CA SER A 90 15.63 24.61 -3.54
C SER A 90 16.87 24.58 -2.65
N TRP A 91 17.49 23.41 -2.47
CA TRP A 91 18.77 23.26 -1.79
C TRP A 91 19.93 23.92 -2.56
N GLN A 92 20.05 23.67 -3.87
CA GLN A 92 21.10 24.27 -4.72
C GLN A 92 21.06 25.80 -4.75
N SER A 93 19.88 26.39 -4.56
CA SER A 93 19.67 27.84 -4.59
C SER A 93 20.19 28.54 -3.32
N GLY A 94 20.53 27.76 -2.28
CA GLY A 94 20.96 28.22 -0.98
C GLY A 94 19.82 28.80 -0.13
N PRO A 95 19.84 28.62 1.20
CA PRO A 95 18.90 29.31 2.07
C PRO A 95 19.35 30.78 2.21
N SER A 96 18.39 31.71 2.18
CA SER A 96 18.60 33.12 2.52
C SER A 96 18.89 33.37 4.01
N ASN A 97 19.14 32.31 4.79
CA ASN A 97 19.34 32.33 6.23
C ASN A 97 20.24 31.12 6.62
N PRO A 98 21.38 31.29 7.30
CA PRO A 98 22.37 30.22 7.52
C PRO A 98 21.96 29.19 8.60
N GLY A 99 20.66 29.00 8.83
CA GLY A 99 20.11 28.05 9.80
C GLY A 99 19.13 27.08 9.15
N PHE A 100 19.41 25.78 9.33
CA PHE A 100 18.53 24.64 9.03
C PHE A 100 18.41 24.22 7.55
N ILE A 101 19.45 23.52 7.06
CA ILE A 101 19.32 22.55 5.97
C ILE A 101 18.81 21.22 6.58
N PRO A 102 17.80 20.53 6.00
CA PRO A 102 17.48 19.16 6.39
C PRO A 102 18.70 18.26 6.15
N SER A 103 19.23 17.64 7.21
CA SER A 103 20.57 17.04 7.20
C SER A 103 20.77 15.99 6.11
N ASN A 104 19.77 15.13 5.87
CA ASN A 104 19.68 14.20 4.75
C ASN A 104 18.19 13.91 4.42
N LEU A 105 17.92 13.40 3.22
CA LEU A 105 16.60 12.97 2.75
C LEU A 105 16.56 11.43 2.66
N GLN A 106 15.44 10.83 3.04
CA GLN A 106 15.19 9.41 2.77
C GLN A 106 14.60 9.26 1.37
N VAL A 107 15.23 8.44 0.52
CA VAL A 107 14.85 8.25 -0.90
C VAL A 107 14.84 6.78 -1.30
N ARG A 108 13.85 6.39 -2.10
CA ARG A 108 13.72 5.07 -2.74
C ARG A 108 14.39 5.13 -4.11
N VAL A 109 15.38 4.28 -4.36
CA VAL A 109 16.10 4.15 -5.64
C VAL A 109 15.77 2.79 -6.26
N LEU A 110 15.00 2.79 -7.34
CA LEU A 110 14.65 1.61 -8.13
C LEU A 110 15.59 1.49 -9.34
N LEU A 111 16.17 0.31 -9.54
CA LEU A 111 17.07 0.04 -10.66
C LEU A 111 16.35 -0.52 -11.90
N LYS A 112 16.94 -0.29 -13.08
CA LYS A 112 16.51 -0.89 -14.34
C LYS A 112 16.80 -2.39 -14.41
N ASP A 113 17.97 -2.83 -13.96
CA ASP A 113 18.26 -4.26 -13.90
C ASP A 113 17.49 -4.92 -12.75
N ARG A 114 16.45 -5.68 -13.09
CA ARG A 114 15.58 -6.40 -12.16
C ARG A 114 14.99 -7.64 -12.83
N VAL A 115 14.46 -8.55 -12.02
CA VAL A 115 13.73 -9.71 -12.54
C VAL A 115 12.45 -9.21 -13.25
N PRO A 116 12.19 -9.58 -14.51
CA PRO A 116 11.01 -9.14 -15.25
C PRO A 116 9.78 -9.98 -14.84
N VAL A 117 9.25 -9.75 -13.64
CA VAL A 117 8.17 -10.57 -13.05
C VAL A 117 6.93 -10.63 -13.95
N ASP A 118 6.54 -9.51 -14.58
CA ASP A 118 5.44 -9.44 -15.55
C ASP A 118 5.62 -10.43 -16.72
N SER A 119 6.84 -10.62 -17.19
CA SER A 119 7.17 -11.56 -18.28
C SER A 119 7.22 -13.01 -17.80
N LEU A 120 7.61 -13.25 -16.55
CA LEU A 120 7.56 -14.59 -15.94
C LEU A 120 6.11 -15.09 -15.81
N GLU A 121 5.18 -14.22 -15.40
CA GLU A 121 3.77 -14.60 -15.27
C GLU A 121 3.16 -15.02 -16.61
N ILE A 122 3.49 -14.31 -17.70
CA ILE A 122 3.08 -14.68 -19.08
C ILE A 122 3.65 -16.05 -19.46
N ALA A 123 4.92 -16.32 -19.16
CA ALA A 123 5.56 -17.60 -19.45
C ALA A 123 4.94 -18.75 -18.65
N TRP A 124 4.65 -18.53 -17.36
CA TRP A 124 4.03 -19.54 -16.49
C TRP A 124 2.56 -19.81 -16.80
N ASP A 125 1.82 -18.84 -17.32
CA ASP A 125 0.48 -19.04 -17.89
C ASP A 125 0.56 -19.91 -19.16
N ALA A 126 1.51 -19.63 -20.05
CA ALA A 126 1.69 -20.42 -21.28
C ALA A 126 2.09 -21.89 -21.00
N SER A 127 2.84 -22.15 -19.92
CA SER A 127 3.28 -23.50 -19.52
C SER A 127 2.38 -24.19 -18.49
N ASN A 128 1.28 -23.59 -18.06
CA ASN A 128 0.43 -24.08 -16.95
C ASN A 128 1.22 -24.38 -15.65
N THR A 129 2.27 -23.61 -15.35
CA THR A 129 3.14 -23.85 -14.18
C THR A 129 2.34 -23.75 -12.87
N PRO A 130 2.40 -24.75 -11.96
CA PRO A 130 1.70 -24.73 -10.68
C PRO A 130 2.05 -23.52 -9.81
N SER A 131 1.06 -22.94 -9.11
CA SER A 131 1.24 -21.72 -8.31
C SER A 131 2.30 -21.85 -7.21
N THR A 132 2.47 -23.05 -6.63
CA THR A 132 3.52 -23.36 -5.65
C THR A 132 4.93 -23.36 -6.24
N GLU A 133 5.05 -23.64 -7.54
CA GLU A 133 6.31 -23.59 -8.27
C GLU A 133 6.61 -22.17 -8.77
N ARG A 134 5.60 -21.44 -9.26
CA ARG A 134 5.72 -20.00 -9.59
C ARG A 134 6.34 -19.23 -8.43
N ALA A 135 5.71 -19.26 -7.25
CA ALA A 135 6.17 -18.53 -6.07
C ALA A 135 7.60 -18.89 -5.64
N ARG A 136 7.95 -20.19 -5.61
CA ARG A 136 9.31 -20.65 -5.29
C ARG A 136 10.34 -20.19 -6.33
N SER A 137 9.96 -20.16 -7.60
CA SER A 137 10.82 -19.73 -8.70
C SER A 137 11.04 -18.21 -8.67
N THR A 138 9.98 -17.41 -8.43
CA THR A 138 10.09 -15.96 -8.23
C THR A 138 11.08 -15.64 -7.11
N VAL A 139 10.92 -16.25 -5.93
CA VAL A 139 11.79 -15.98 -4.77
C VAL A 139 13.24 -16.37 -5.06
N LYS A 140 13.49 -17.51 -5.71
CA LYS A 140 14.85 -17.89 -6.13
C LYS A 140 15.48 -16.89 -7.10
N LEU A 141 14.74 -16.44 -8.10
CA LEU A 141 15.23 -15.47 -9.10
C LEU A 141 15.49 -14.10 -8.48
N LEU A 142 14.61 -13.63 -7.59
CA LEU A 142 14.78 -12.37 -6.85
C LEU A 142 16.01 -12.42 -5.94
N LEU A 143 16.16 -13.48 -5.13
CA LEU A 143 17.34 -13.67 -4.28
C LEU A 143 18.64 -13.77 -5.08
N ALA A 144 18.64 -14.46 -6.23
CA ALA A 144 19.82 -14.55 -7.09
C ALA A 144 20.18 -13.19 -7.73
N LYS A 145 19.19 -12.42 -8.19
CA LYS A 145 19.38 -11.05 -8.72
C LYS A 145 19.87 -10.10 -7.62
N ALA A 146 19.33 -10.21 -6.40
CA ALA A 146 19.76 -9.44 -5.24
C ALA A 146 21.22 -9.76 -4.86
N ALA A 147 21.60 -11.04 -4.80
CA ALA A 147 22.97 -11.46 -4.50
C ALA A 147 24.01 -10.96 -5.54
N LEU A 148 23.60 -10.76 -6.79
CA LEU A 148 24.43 -10.15 -7.83
C LEU A 148 24.53 -8.62 -7.67
N LEU A 149 23.39 -7.93 -7.50
CA LEU A 149 23.34 -6.47 -7.58
C LEU A 149 23.66 -5.74 -6.26
N GLN A 150 23.24 -6.28 -5.11
CA GLN A 150 23.37 -5.57 -3.84
C GLN A 150 24.83 -5.26 -3.45
N PRO A 151 25.81 -6.17 -3.61
CA PRO A 151 27.21 -5.85 -3.33
C PRO A 151 27.77 -4.75 -4.25
N LEU A 152 27.47 -4.84 -5.56
CA LEU A 152 27.95 -3.89 -6.57
C LEU A 152 27.40 -2.48 -6.33
N TRP A 153 26.12 -2.37 -5.98
CA TRP A 153 25.49 -1.08 -5.70
C TRP A 153 25.86 -0.51 -4.34
N LEU A 154 26.05 -1.36 -3.32
CA LEU A 154 26.60 -0.95 -2.03
C LEU A 154 27.99 -0.31 -2.22
N GLU A 155 28.88 -0.96 -2.97
CA GLU A 155 30.20 -0.40 -3.31
C GLU A 155 30.09 0.95 -4.03
N ARG A 156 29.25 1.04 -5.08
CA ARG A 156 29.03 2.30 -5.83
C ARG A 156 28.48 3.45 -4.97
N PHE A 157 27.52 3.16 -4.09
CA PHE A 157 26.93 4.15 -3.19
C PHE A 157 27.96 4.61 -2.14
N THR A 158 28.67 3.69 -1.49
CA THR A 158 29.71 4.02 -0.52
C THR A 158 30.86 4.78 -1.15
N ALA A 159 31.29 4.42 -2.37
CA ALA A 159 32.33 5.14 -3.11
C ALA A 159 31.92 6.58 -3.42
N LEU A 160 30.69 6.80 -3.92
CA LEU A 160 30.16 8.15 -4.15
C LEU A 160 30.06 8.97 -2.86
N GLY A 161 29.71 8.33 -1.74
CA GLY A 161 29.72 8.98 -0.42
C GLY A 161 31.13 9.37 0.03
N GLY A 162 32.13 8.53 -0.26
CA GLY A 162 33.55 8.83 -0.05
C GLY A 162 34.05 10.00 -0.91
N ASP A 163 33.68 10.03 -2.19
CA ASP A 163 34.04 11.09 -3.15
C ASP A 163 33.50 12.48 -2.70
N LEU A 164 32.33 12.52 -2.07
CA LEU A 164 31.69 13.76 -1.58
C LEU A 164 32.06 14.13 -0.13
N GLY A 165 32.53 13.17 0.66
CA GLY A 165 32.90 13.38 2.07
C GLY A 165 31.80 13.08 3.08
N GLN A 166 32.12 13.20 4.37
CA GLN A 166 31.24 12.79 5.45
C GLN A 166 29.94 13.61 5.53
N GLY A 167 28.85 12.93 5.94
CA GLY A 167 27.52 13.53 6.09
C GLY A 167 26.64 13.46 4.84
N HIS A 168 27.20 13.23 3.66
CA HIS A 168 26.42 13.16 2.41
C HIS A 168 25.58 11.88 2.23
N LEU A 169 25.91 10.81 2.96
CA LEU A 169 25.20 9.52 2.96
C LEU A 169 25.22 8.97 4.40
N THR A 170 24.07 8.88 5.05
CA THR A 170 23.93 8.28 6.39
C THR A 170 23.76 6.77 6.32
N SER A 171 22.86 6.29 5.46
CA SER A 171 22.43 4.89 5.47
C SER A 171 22.05 4.36 4.09
N ILE A 172 22.18 3.04 3.93
CA ILE A 172 21.84 2.27 2.73
C ILE A 172 21.08 1.03 3.21
N GLN A 173 19.82 0.90 2.82
CA GLN A 173 18.99 -0.28 3.10
C GLN A 173 18.60 -0.99 1.79
N PRO A 174 19.23 -2.13 1.45
CA PRO A 174 18.88 -2.90 0.27
C PRO A 174 17.65 -3.79 0.51
N TYR A 175 16.78 -3.90 -0.48
CA TYR A 175 15.68 -4.86 -0.51
C TYR A 175 15.96 -5.92 -1.58
N TRP A 176 15.60 -7.18 -1.30
CA TRP A 176 15.83 -8.30 -2.25
C TRP A 176 14.61 -8.58 -3.14
N ILE A 177 13.42 -8.16 -2.70
CA ILE A 177 12.13 -8.45 -3.36
C ILE A 177 11.93 -7.66 -4.66
N SER A 178 12.71 -6.59 -4.84
CA SER A 178 12.89 -5.81 -6.06
C SER A 178 14.32 -5.27 -6.04
N SER A 179 14.86 -4.83 -7.18
CA SER A 179 16.17 -4.14 -7.24
C SER A 179 16.01 -2.70 -6.71
N LEU A 180 15.76 -2.58 -5.40
CA LEU A 180 15.37 -1.37 -4.70
C LEU A 180 16.28 -1.13 -3.50
N PHE A 181 16.70 0.11 -3.33
CA PHE A 181 17.45 0.59 -2.17
C PHE A 181 16.71 1.77 -1.56
N VAL A 182 16.65 1.83 -0.24
CA VAL A 182 16.34 3.07 0.49
C VAL A 182 17.66 3.67 0.94
N LEU A 183 17.90 4.93 0.59
CA LEU A 183 19.07 5.69 1.00
C LEU A 183 18.63 6.82 1.91
N GLU A 184 19.43 7.13 2.94
CA GLU A 184 19.34 8.42 3.64
C GLU A 184 20.56 9.25 3.21
N ALA A 185 20.34 10.25 2.35
CA ALA A 185 21.41 10.95 1.65
C ALA A 185 21.07 12.42 1.35
N SER A 186 22.10 13.24 1.13
CA SER A 186 21.90 14.69 0.98
C SER A 186 21.41 15.05 -0.43
N PRO A 187 20.76 16.20 -0.64
CA PRO A 187 20.41 16.66 -1.97
C PRO A 187 21.59 16.68 -2.95
N ALA A 188 22.79 17.05 -2.49
CA ALA A 188 24.02 16.99 -3.31
C ALA A 188 24.39 15.56 -3.72
N TYR A 189 24.29 14.60 -2.80
CA TYR A 189 24.54 13.18 -3.09
C TYR A 189 23.54 12.64 -4.11
N ILE A 190 22.25 12.96 -3.94
CA ILE A 190 21.17 12.52 -4.82
C ILE A 190 21.37 13.04 -6.25
N LEU A 191 21.82 14.29 -6.40
CA LEU A 191 22.13 14.88 -7.69
C LEU A 191 23.37 14.24 -8.34
N ALA A 192 24.46 14.06 -7.59
CA ALA A 192 25.67 13.39 -8.08
C ALA A 192 25.42 11.90 -8.43
N LEU A 193 24.50 11.25 -7.72
CA LEU A 193 24.07 9.88 -8.01
C LEU A 193 23.38 9.80 -9.38
N LEU A 194 22.49 10.74 -9.69
CA LEU A 194 21.85 10.81 -11.00
C LEU A 194 22.85 11.18 -12.11
N GLU A 195 23.72 12.16 -11.87
CA GLU A 195 24.76 12.54 -12.83
C GLU A 195 25.62 11.34 -13.25
N ARG A 196 25.97 10.47 -12.29
CA ARG A 196 26.84 9.31 -12.51
C ARG A 196 26.10 8.04 -12.97
N TYR A 197 24.83 7.85 -12.60
CA TYR A 197 24.12 6.56 -12.76
C TYR A 197 22.66 6.64 -13.27
N ALA A 198 22.14 7.79 -13.72
CA ALA A 198 20.77 7.91 -14.25
C ALA A 198 20.44 6.94 -15.40
N SER A 199 21.44 6.49 -16.16
CA SER A 199 21.27 5.48 -17.20
C SER A 199 20.84 4.11 -16.64
N GLU A 200 21.24 3.75 -15.43
CA GLU A 200 20.97 2.46 -14.77
C GLU A 200 19.81 2.52 -13.75
N ILE A 201 19.47 3.72 -13.26
CA ILE A 201 18.34 3.96 -12.35
C ILE A 201 17.04 4.05 -13.18
N GLU A 202 15.98 3.39 -12.73
CA GLU A 202 14.63 3.44 -13.33
C GLU A 202 13.81 4.58 -12.73
N TRP A 203 13.88 4.74 -11.40
CA TRP A 203 13.14 5.75 -10.67
C TRP A 203 13.83 6.10 -9.35
N ILE A 204 13.78 7.37 -8.95
CA ILE A 204 14.13 7.84 -7.61
C ILE A 204 13.06 8.80 -7.09
N GLU A 205 12.58 8.53 -5.87
CA GLU A 205 11.54 9.29 -5.19
C GLU A 205 11.84 9.43 -3.69
N MET A 206 11.15 10.34 -3.01
CA MET A 206 11.24 10.41 -1.54
C MET A 206 10.55 9.21 -0.89
N ASP A 207 11.15 8.68 0.18
CA ASP A 207 10.55 7.65 1.04
C ASP A 207 9.52 8.28 2.01
N HIS A 208 8.59 9.04 1.44
CA HIS A 208 7.53 9.75 2.17
C HIS A 208 6.18 9.33 1.61
N ASP A 209 5.75 8.12 1.98
CA ASP A 209 4.35 7.74 1.84
C ASP A 209 3.53 8.73 2.69
N LYS A 210 2.67 9.52 2.02
CA LYS A 210 1.68 10.33 2.71
C LYS A 210 0.84 9.38 3.55
N ALA A 211 0.70 9.66 4.84
CA ALA A 211 -0.12 8.84 5.72
C ALA A 211 -1.52 8.68 5.12
N HIS A 212 -1.80 7.50 4.57
CA HIS A 212 -3.13 7.12 4.12
C HIS A 212 -3.97 6.95 5.38
N ALA A 213 -4.55 8.06 5.85
CA ALA A 213 -5.64 8.00 6.79
C ALA A 213 -6.70 7.10 6.16
N ALA A 214 -7.08 6.02 6.86
CA ALA A 214 -8.21 5.21 6.43
C ALA A 214 -9.42 6.13 6.27
N ASP A 215 -10.19 5.96 5.19
CA ASP A 215 -11.43 6.71 5.01
C ASP A 215 -12.25 6.58 6.29
N PRO A 216 -12.75 7.70 6.86
CA PRO A 216 -13.45 7.66 8.14
C PRO A 216 -14.66 6.75 7.98
N VAL A 217 -14.61 5.58 8.59
CA VAL A 217 -15.76 4.69 8.67
C VAL A 217 -16.85 5.49 9.36
N LEU A 218 -17.90 5.83 8.60
CA LEU A 218 -19.10 6.42 9.14
C LEU A 218 -19.70 5.39 10.10
N GLN A 219 -19.34 5.50 11.38
CA GLN A 219 -19.97 4.75 12.44
C GLN A 219 -21.45 5.16 12.45
N ALA A 220 -22.29 4.31 11.86
CA ALA A 220 -23.71 4.33 12.15
C ALA A 220 -23.86 4.30 13.68
N PRO A 221 -24.77 5.10 14.27
CA PRO A 221 -24.94 5.14 15.72
C PRO A 221 -25.10 3.71 16.24
N ALA A 222 -24.30 3.37 17.26
CA ALA A 222 -24.17 2.00 17.73
C ALA A 222 -25.53 1.35 17.92
N SER A 223 -25.77 0.23 17.22
CA SER A 223 -26.96 -0.58 17.47
C SER A 223 -26.96 -1.00 18.95
N PRO A 224 -28.13 -1.02 19.62
CA PRO A 224 -28.16 -1.22 21.06
C PRO A 224 -27.48 -2.54 21.47
N PRO A 225 -26.70 -2.55 22.57
CA PRO A 225 -25.99 -3.74 23.03
C PRO A 225 -27.00 -4.84 23.37
N GLY A 226 -27.07 -5.85 22.50
CA GLY A 226 -28.16 -6.84 22.50
C GLY A 226 -28.43 -7.52 21.15
N THR A 227 -27.73 -7.14 20.08
CA THR A 227 -27.73 -7.85 18.78
C THR A 227 -26.41 -8.57 18.47
N GLU A 228 -25.50 -8.65 19.44
CA GLU A 228 -24.38 -9.61 19.38
C GLU A 228 -24.95 -11.01 19.31
N SER A 229 -24.70 -11.68 18.19
CA SER A 229 -25.15 -13.04 17.97
C SER A 229 -24.17 -13.98 18.65
N VAL A 230 -24.22 -14.10 19.98
CA VAL A 230 -23.38 -15.04 20.73
C VAL A 230 -23.65 -16.46 20.23
N GLY A 231 -22.72 -17.04 19.48
CA GLY A 231 -22.87 -18.34 18.79
C GLY A 231 -23.63 -18.29 17.45
N GLY A 232 -23.86 -17.10 16.88
CA GLY A 232 -24.49 -16.89 15.58
C GLY A 232 -23.54 -16.18 14.61
N THR A 233 -23.59 -16.59 13.34
CA THR A 233 -22.63 -16.12 12.34
C THR A 233 -22.93 -14.71 11.82
N GLU A 234 -21.89 -13.86 11.79
CA GLU A 234 -21.89 -12.51 11.20
C GLU A 234 -22.57 -12.42 9.84
N ILE A 235 -23.22 -11.28 9.57
CA ILE A 235 -23.97 -11.08 8.32
C ILE A 235 -23.06 -11.11 7.08
N GLY A 236 -21.84 -10.57 7.17
CA GLY A 236 -20.84 -10.66 6.11
C GLY A 236 -20.46 -12.11 5.79
N LEU A 237 -20.17 -12.90 6.83
CA LEU A 237 -19.83 -14.32 6.72
C LEU A 237 -20.97 -15.17 6.12
N ARG A 238 -22.23 -14.86 6.48
CA ARG A 238 -23.41 -15.47 5.85
C ARG A 238 -23.52 -15.11 4.37
N THR A 239 -23.30 -13.84 4.03
CA THR A 239 -23.39 -13.30 2.67
C THR A 239 -22.36 -13.95 1.74
N VAL A 240 -21.11 -14.11 2.19
CA VAL A 240 -20.06 -14.82 1.43
C VAL A 240 -20.11 -16.35 1.59
N GLN A 241 -21.20 -16.88 2.17
CA GLN A 241 -21.46 -18.32 2.33
C GLN A 241 -20.41 -19.11 3.14
N ALA A 242 -19.64 -18.44 4.01
CA ALA A 242 -18.56 -19.05 4.80
C ALA A 242 -18.99 -20.32 5.56
N PRO A 243 -20.18 -20.38 6.22
CA PRO A 243 -20.65 -21.59 6.89
C PRO A 243 -20.79 -22.81 5.97
N GLN A 244 -21.06 -22.62 4.68
CA GLN A 244 -21.16 -23.72 3.72
C GLN A 244 -19.78 -24.33 3.45
N MET A 245 -18.75 -23.50 3.32
CA MET A 245 -17.37 -23.91 3.14
C MET A 245 -16.80 -24.54 4.41
N TRP A 246 -17.12 -24.01 5.59
CA TRP A 246 -16.75 -24.59 6.88
C TRP A 246 -17.35 -25.99 7.10
N ARG A 247 -18.60 -26.24 6.67
CA ARG A 247 -19.21 -27.59 6.70
C ARG A 247 -18.52 -28.58 5.75
N ARG A 248 -17.88 -28.09 4.68
CA ARG A 248 -17.00 -28.88 3.79
C ARG A 248 -15.56 -29.00 4.30
N GLY A 249 -15.25 -28.50 5.51
CA GLY A 249 -13.93 -28.55 6.13
C GLY A 249 -12.99 -27.39 5.77
N TYR A 250 -13.37 -26.50 4.86
CA TYR A 250 -12.53 -25.37 4.42
C TYR A 250 -12.59 -24.21 5.42
N LYS A 251 -11.79 -24.30 6.49
CA LYS A 251 -11.74 -23.30 7.58
C LYS A 251 -10.45 -22.47 7.65
N GLY A 252 -9.51 -22.65 6.71
CA GLY A 252 -8.22 -21.94 6.71
C GLY A 252 -7.03 -22.71 7.32
N ARG A 253 -7.25 -23.93 7.84
CA ARG A 253 -6.19 -24.75 8.47
C ARG A 253 -4.91 -24.81 7.62
N GLY A 254 -3.79 -24.45 8.23
CA GLY A 254 -2.46 -24.47 7.58
C GLY A 254 -2.19 -23.28 6.66
N ARG A 255 -3.02 -22.23 6.71
CA ARG A 255 -2.76 -20.93 6.06
C ARG A 255 -2.33 -19.89 7.08
N LEU A 256 -1.57 -18.91 6.59
CA LEU A 256 -1.12 -17.74 7.34
C LEU A 256 -1.86 -16.51 6.82
N GLY A 257 -2.49 -15.75 7.70
CA GLY A 257 -3.03 -14.42 7.44
C GLY A 257 -1.95 -13.37 7.71
N MET A 258 -1.63 -12.55 6.71
CA MET A 258 -0.76 -11.38 6.87
C MET A 258 -1.62 -10.12 6.79
N ASN A 259 -1.36 -9.16 7.67
CA ASN A 259 -2.03 -7.87 7.69
C ASN A 259 -0.97 -6.75 7.69
N ILE A 260 -1.23 -5.67 6.94
CA ILE A 260 -0.41 -4.46 6.89
C ILE A 260 -1.39 -3.30 7.14
N ASP A 261 -1.41 -2.80 8.37
CA ASP A 261 -2.48 -1.94 8.90
C ASP A 261 -1.98 -1.19 10.16
N THR A 262 -2.85 -0.51 10.91
CA THR A 262 -2.55 0.22 12.16
C THR A 262 -1.97 -0.64 13.28
N GLY A 263 -2.02 -1.96 13.12
CA GLY A 263 -1.49 -2.98 14.01
C GLY A 263 -2.56 -4.00 14.39
N VAL A 264 -2.33 -4.76 15.46
CA VAL A 264 -3.31 -5.75 15.97
C VAL A 264 -3.21 -5.81 17.48
N TRP A 265 -4.33 -5.83 18.19
CA TRP A 265 -4.36 -6.06 19.64
C TRP A 265 -3.92 -7.51 19.97
N GLY A 266 -2.63 -7.69 20.27
CA GLY A 266 -2.00 -9.00 20.43
C GLY A 266 -2.57 -9.91 21.53
N THR A 267 -3.23 -9.35 22.55
CA THR A 267 -3.89 -10.12 23.62
C THR A 267 -5.39 -10.33 23.42
N HIS A 268 -5.97 -9.91 22.30
CA HIS A 268 -7.40 -10.11 21.99
C HIS A 268 -7.77 -11.61 21.99
N PRO A 269 -8.75 -12.08 22.79
CA PRO A 269 -9.05 -13.52 22.97
C PRO A 269 -9.31 -14.29 21.67
N ALA A 270 -9.95 -13.64 20.69
CA ALA A 270 -10.26 -14.24 19.40
C ALA A 270 -9.05 -14.42 18.45
N LEU A 271 -7.86 -13.91 18.80
CA LEU A 271 -6.67 -13.85 17.94
C LEU A 271 -5.40 -14.39 18.62
N SER A 272 -5.17 -14.00 19.88
CA SER A 272 -3.89 -14.16 20.61
C SER A 272 -3.32 -15.59 20.57
N ASN A 273 -4.16 -16.60 20.80
CA ASN A 273 -3.75 -18.01 20.81
C ASN A 273 -3.19 -18.51 19.46
N ARG A 274 -3.62 -17.92 18.33
CA ARG A 274 -3.19 -18.34 17.00
C ARG A 274 -2.05 -17.49 16.43
N TRP A 275 -1.74 -16.33 17.02
CA TRP A 275 -0.68 -15.44 16.53
C TRP A 275 0.64 -16.19 16.25
N ARG A 276 1.21 -15.92 15.07
CA ARG A 276 2.40 -16.60 14.56
C ARG A 276 3.61 -16.52 15.52
N GLY A 277 3.77 -15.42 16.24
CA GLY A 277 4.87 -15.20 17.19
C GLY A 277 4.87 -16.10 18.42
N ASN A 278 3.80 -16.87 18.66
CA ASN A 278 3.80 -17.94 19.67
C ASN A 278 4.64 -19.17 19.25
N PHE A 279 5.03 -19.27 17.98
CA PHE A 279 5.64 -20.47 17.38
C PHE A 279 6.96 -20.20 16.63
N VAL A 280 7.29 -18.93 16.39
CA VAL A 280 8.54 -18.46 15.76
C VAL A 280 9.00 -17.18 16.46
N PRO A 281 10.26 -16.75 16.33
CA PRO A 281 10.71 -15.46 16.88
C PRO A 281 9.78 -14.32 16.44
N ALA A 282 9.43 -13.42 17.35
CA ALA A 282 8.45 -12.36 17.08
C ALA A 282 8.83 -11.46 15.89
N SER A 283 10.13 -11.27 15.63
CA SER A 283 10.66 -10.57 14.45
C SER A 283 10.35 -11.24 13.09
N GLN A 284 9.87 -12.49 13.09
CA GLN A 284 9.37 -13.20 11.90
C GLN A 284 7.83 -13.15 11.79
N ALA A 285 7.15 -12.54 12.77
CA ALA A 285 5.70 -12.57 12.95
C ALA A 285 5.07 -11.19 13.25
N TRP A 286 5.90 -10.17 13.40
CA TRP A 286 5.53 -8.79 13.68
C TRP A 286 6.56 -7.83 13.08
N PHE A 287 6.07 -6.79 12.44
CA PHE A 287 6.86 -5.64 12.00
C PHE A 287 6.02 -4.39 12.28
N GLY A 288 6.51 -3.54 13.18
CA GLY A 288 5.76 -2.41 13.73
C GLY A 288 6.47 -1.82 14.93
N SER A 289 5.77 -1.01 15.72
CA SER A 289 6.29 -0.52 17.00
C SER A 289 6.43 -1.67 18.01
N GLY A 290 7.54 -1.67 18.77
CA GLY A 290 7.82 -2.69 19.78
C GLY A 290 8.07 -4.10 19.24
N SER A 291 8.08 -5.08 20.14
CA SER A 291 8.41 -6.48 19.85
C SER A 291 7.20 -7.41 19.77
N VAL A 292 5.98 -6.89 19.99
CA VAL A 292 4.73 -7.66 20.03
C VAL A 292 3.58 -6.89 19.37
N PRO A 293 2.54 -7.56 18.84
CA PRO A 293 1.43 -6.90 18.17
C PRO A 293 0.71 -5.92 19.08
N THR A 294 0.75 -4.66 18.67
CA THR A 294 0.06 -3.54 19.30
C THR A 294 -0.69 -2.80 18.20
N ASP A 295 -1.97 -2.52 18.40
CA ASP A 295 -2.74 -1.66 17.49
C ASP A 295 -2.55 -0.21 17.91
N CYS A 296 -1.87 0.57 17.08
CA CYS A 296 -1.56 1.98 17.34
C CYS A 296 -2.61 2.93 16.78
N GLY A 297 -3.73 2.44 16.23
CA GLY A 297 -4.78 3.23 15.58
C GLY A 297 -5.60 4.17 16.49
N GLY A 298 -5.22 4.34 17.76
CA GLY A 298 -5.84 5.29 18.69
C GLY A 298 -7.32 5.00 18.94
N THR A 299 -8.21 5.87 18.44
CA THR A 299 -9.66 5.70 18.53
C THR A 299 -10.23 4.68 17.54
N THR A 300 -9.46 4.25 16.55
CA THR A 300 -9.86 3.28 15.53
C THR A 300 -8.92 2.08 15.53
N SER A 301 -9.32 0.98 16.17
CA SER A 301 -8.58 -0.30 16.16
C SER A 301 -8.76 -1.04 14.82
N HIS A 302 -8.41 -0.35 13.72
CA HIS A 302 -8.74 -0.76 12.35
C HIS A 302 -8.06 -2.09 12.00
N GLY A 303 -6.75 -2.21 12.21
CA GLY A 303 -6.04 -3.45 11.93
C GLY A 303 -6.45 -4.63 12.81
N SER A 304 -6.89 -4.38 14.05
CA SER A 304 -7.53 -5.41 14.88
C SER A 304 -8.87 -5.89 14.30
N HIS A 305 -9.70 -4.96 13.80
CA HIS A 305 -10.98 -5.28 13.16
C HIS A 305 -10.79 -6.03 11.83
N VAL A 306 -9.84 -5.61 11.00
CA VAL A 306 -9.46 -6.29 9.75
C VAL A 306 -8.96 -7.71 10.04
N MET A 307 -8.04 -7.86 10.99
CA MET A 307 -7.54 -9.18 11.40
C MET A 307 -8.66 -10.07 11.98
N GLY A 308 -9.57 -9.50 12.77
CA GLY A 308 -10.77 -10.17 13.26
C GLY A 308 -11.65 -10.69 12.12
N THR A 309 -11.90 -9.86 11.11
CA THR A 309 -12.67 -10.22 9.90
C THR A 309 -11.99 -11.33 9.08
N MET A 310 -10.65 -11.36 9.06
CA MET A 310 -9.89 -12.39 8.36
C MET A 310 -9.89 -13.75 9.09
N VAL A 311 -9.50 -13.77 10.37
CA VAL A 311 -9.17 -15.02 11.09
C VAL A 311 -9.76 -15.14 12.50
N GLY A 312 -10.58 -14.18 12.96
CA GLY A 312 -11.13 -14.14 14.32
C GLY A 312 -11.97 -15.37 14.70
N LEU A 313 -11.70 -15.94 15.87
CA LEU A 313 -12.47 -17.02 16.48
C LEU A 313 -12.22 -16.97 17.99
N ASP A 314 -13.26 -16.67 18.78
CA ASP A 314 -13.21 -16.89 20.23
C ASP A 314 -13.33 -18.39 20.52
N PRO A 315 -12.29 -19.05 21.05
CA PRO A 315 -12.35 -20.47 21.35
C PRO A 315 -13.25 -20.80 22.55
N VAL A 316 -13.53 -19.85 23.45
CA VAL A 316 -14.31 -20.10 24.68
C VAL A 316 -15.80 -20.24 24.33
N ASN A 317 -16.34 -19.27 23.59
CA ASN A 317 -17.75 -19.28 23.19
C ASN A 317 -17.99 -19.93 21.81
N GLN A 318 -16.93 -20.40 21.14
CA GLN A 318 -16.94 -20.85 19.73
C GLN A 318 -17.49 -19.79 18.76
N ASP A 319 -17.28 -18.51 19.08
CA ASP A 319 -17.84 -17.41 18.31
C ASP A 319 -17.03 -17.14 17.03
N THR A 320 -17.70 -17.24 15.88
CA THR A 320 -17.07 -17.22 14.56
C THR A 320 -17.16 -15.85 13.92
N ILE A 321 -16.11 -15.05 14.10
CA ILE A 321 -16.02 -13.65 13.63
C ILE A 321 -15.39 -13.59 12.23
N GLY A 322 -14.31 -14.35 12.01
CA GLY A 322 -13.49 -14.27 10.81
C GLY A 322 -13.83 -15.31 9.74
N LEU A 323 -13.43 -15.04 8.49
CA LEU A 323 -13.68 -15.94 7.37
C LEU A 323 -12.91 -17.28 7.48
N ALA A 324 -11.68 -17.22 7.97
CA ALA A 324 -10.74 -18.34 8.04
C ALA A 324 -10.36 -18.67 9.49
N ILE A 325 -11.37 -19.08 10.27
CA ILE A 325 -11.29 -19.37 11.72
C ILE A 325 -10.24 -20.40 12.18
N GLN A 326 -9.60 -21.14 11.27
CA GLN A 326 -8.49 -22.07 11.55
C GLN A 326 -7.16 -21.67 10.88
N SER A 327 -7.08 -20.49 10.26
CA SER A 327 -5.81 -19.86 9.90
C SER A 327 -5.07 -19.37 11.15
N GLN A 328 -3.77 -19.19 10.98
CA GLN A 328 -2.87 -18.50 11.91
C GLN A 328 -2.57 -17.09 11.41
#